data_AF-X1ULM1-F1
#
_entry.id   AF-X1ULM1-F1
#
_cell.length_a   1.000
_cell.length_b   1.000
_cell.length_c   1.000
_cell.angle_alpha   90.00
_cell.angle_beta   90.00
_cell.angle_gamma   90.00
#
_symmetry.space_group_name_H-M   'P 1'
#
loop_
_entity.id
_entity.type
_entity.pdbx_description
1 polymer ?
#
loop_
_entity_poly.entity_id
_entity_poly.type
_entity_poly.pdbx_seq_one_letter_code
_entity_poly.pdbx_strand_id
1 'polypeptide(L)' 'GSGFDLNKPGKYTIWVELIMNPGDPEIVDRYIGDLCTVEAVVEVFAGRITRKELDYDAVRVPFPVQ' A
#
# COMPACT_ATOMS: atom_id res chain seq x y z
N GLY A 1 14.33 -22.92 -5.34
CA GLY A 1 14.93 -21.61 -5.03
C GLY A 1 14.01 -20.91 -4.05
N SER A 2 14.55 -20.30 -2.99
CA SER A 2 13.78 -19.45 -2.08
C SER A 2 13.50 -18.13 -2.78
N GLY A 3 12.26 -17.94 -3.24
CA GLY A 3 11.83 -16.69 -3.86
C GLY A 3 11.90 -15.52 -2.87
N PHE A 4 12.06 -14.31 -3.40
CA PHE A 4 11.85 -13.08 -2.65
C PHE A 4 10.33 -12.84 -2.51
N ASP A 5 9.90 -12.38 -1.34
CA ASP A 5 8.49 -12.13 -1.04
C ASP A 5 8.21 -10.62 -0.92
N LEU A 6 7.25 -10.11 -1.70
CA LEU A 6 6.87 -8.70 -1.79
C LEU A 6 5.52 -8.44 -1.08
N ASN A 7 5.27 -9.13 0.03
CA ASN A 7 3.98 -9.11 0.73
C ASN A 7 3.72 -7.87 1.63
N LYS A 8 4.63 -6.89 1.67
CA LYS A 8 4.42 -5.67 2.45
C LYS A 8 4.17 -4.49 1.52
N PRO A 9 3.16 -3.65 1.79
CA PRO A 9 2.98 -2.43 1.03
C PRO A 9 4.16 -1.49 1.24
N GLY A 10 4.57 -0.80 0.18
CA GLY A 10 5.69 0.13 0.21
C GLY A 10 6.51 0.15 -1.08
N LYS A 11 7.48 1.06 -1.11
CA LYS A 11 8.43 1.19 -2.21
C LYS A 11 9.59 0.20 -2.02
N TYR A 12 9.84 -0.63 -3.03
CA TYR A 12 10.95 -1.56 -3.07
C TYR A 12 12.03 -1.06 -4.01
N THR A 13 13.28 -1.14 -3.58
CA THR A 13 14.47 -0.82 -4.37
C THR A 13 15.24 -2.09 -4.72
N ILE A 14 15.97 -2.06 -5.82
CA ILE A 14 16.88 -3.15 -6.23
C ILE A 14 18.33 -2.68 -6.17
N TRP A 15 19.20 -3.59 -5.76
CA TRP A 15 20.64 -3.47 -5.82
C TRP A 15 21.17 -4.63 -6.66
N VAL A 16 21.85 -4.30 -7.77
CA VAL A 16 22.50 -5.29 -8.63
C VAL A 16 23.99 -4.95 -8.73
N GLU A 17 24.84 -5.94 -8.49
CA GLU A 17 26.30 -5.81 -8.60
C GLU A 17 26.83 -6.74 -9.68
N LEU A 18 27.68 -6.20 -10.55
CA LEU A 18 28.50 -7.02 -11.43
C LEU A 18 29.83 -7.29 -10.73
N ILE A 19 30.04 -8.57 -10.39
CA ILE A 19 31.24 -9.03 -9.70
C ILE A 19 32.11 -9.80 -10.71
N MET A 20 33.37 -9.41 -10.81
CA MET A 20 34.38 -10.05 -11.65
C MET A 20 35.54 -10.59 -10.81
N ASN A 21 36.44 -11.34 -11.45
CA ASN A 21 37.63 -11.94 -10.85
C ASN A 21 37.30 -12.92 -9.68
N PRO A 22 36.86 -14.15 -9.96
CA PRO A 22 36.39 -15.07 -8.92
C PRO A 22 37.44 -15.48 -7.86
N GLY A 23 38.73 -15.29 -8.14
CA GLY A 23 39.81 -15.53 -7.17
C GLY A 23 40.06 -14.36 -6.21
N ASP A 24 39.66 -13.15 -6.59
CA ASP A 24 39.70 -11.94 -5.78
C ASP A 24 38.54 -11.02 -6.22
N PRO A 25 37.32 -11.27 -5.71
CA PRO A 25 36.10 -10.68 -6.23
C PRO A 25 36.08 -9.15 -6.19
N GLU A 26 35.89 -8.52 -7.33
CA GLU A 26 35.82 -7.07 -7.48
C GLU A 26 34.46 -6.64 -8.06
N ILE A 27 33.88 -5.58 -7.49
CA ILE A 27 32.63 -4.97 -7.98
C ILE A 27 33.01 -3.97 -9.07
N VAL A 28 32.73 -4.30 -10.32
CA VAL A 28 33.08 -3.47 -11.48
C VAL A 28 31.92 -2.60 -11.97
N ASP A 29 30.70 -2.95 -11.59
CA ASP A 29 29.52 -2.14 -11.87
C ASP A 29 28.46 -2.35 -10.79
N ARG A 30 27.64 -1.32 -10.58
CA ARG A 30 26.56 -1.32 -9.61
C ARG A 30 25.39 -0.51 -10.11
N TYR A 31 24.22 -1.14 -10.09
CA TYR A 31 22.93 -0.49 -10.30
C TYR A 31 22.12 -0.45 -9.01
N ILE A 32 21.68 0.76 -8.62
CA ILE A 32 20.74 0.98 -7.52
C ILE A 32 19.56 1.75 -8.10
N GLY A 33 18.37 1.18 -7.98
CA GLY A 33 17.16 1.81 -8.52
C GLY A 33 15.87 1.33 -7.88
N ASP A 34 14.77 1.82 -8.41
CA ASP A 34 13.43 1.44 -7.98
C ASP A 34 13.01 0.13 -8.66
N LEU A 35 12.51 -0.82 -7.88
CA LEU A 35 11.98 -2.09 -8.40
C LEU A 35 10.48 -1.95 -8.68
N CYS A 36 9.70 -1.63 -7.65
CA CYS A 36 8.26 -1.45 -7.73
C CYS A 36 7.73 -0.74 -6.48
N THR A 37 6.44 -0.38 -6.50
CA THR A 37 5.70 -0.01 -5.30
C THR A 37 4.56 -1.01 -5.12
N VAL A 38 4.51 -1.69 -3.99
CA VAL A 38 3.39 -2.56 -3.62
C VAL A 38 2.35 -1.68 -2.95
N GLU A 39 1.19 -1.56 -3.57
CA GLU A 39 0.08 -0.84 -2.99
C GLU A 39 -0.53 -1.66 -1.84
N ALA A 40 -0.96 -0.96 -0.79
CA ALA A 40 -1.79 -1.60 0.22
C ALA A 40 -3.10 -2.01 -0.44
N VAL A 41 -3.49 -3.27 -0.30
CA VAL A 41 -4.85 -3.68 -0.60
C VAL A 41 -5.75 -3.00 0.43
N VAL A 42 -6.22 -1.80 0.09
CA VAL A 42 -7.34 -1.20 0.78
C VAL A 42 -8.53 -2.00 0.30
N GLU A 43 -9.13 -2.81 1.18
CA GLU A 43 -10.45 -3.34 0.90
C GLU A 43 -11.36 -2.13 0.72
N VAL A 44 -11.63 -1.81 -0.54
CA VAL A 44 -12.69 -0.88 -0.88
C VAL A 44 -13.94 -1.61 -0.45
N PHE A 45 -14.44 -1.29 0.74
CA PHE A 45 -15.81 -1.60 1.10
C PHE A 45 -16.69 -0.80 0.15
N ALA A 46 -16.89 -1.32 -1.06
CA ALA A 46 -17.98 -0.98 -1.95
C ALA A 46 -19.26 -1.56 -1.31
N GLY A 47 -19.51 -1.17 -0.06
CA GLY A 47 -20.76 -1.41 0.62
C GLY A 47 -21.81 -0.67 -0.18
N ARG A 48 -22.55 -1.40 -1.02
CA ARG A 48 -23.81 -0.89 -1.55
C ARG A 48 -24.70 -0.67 -0.33
N ILE A 49 -25.21 0.54 -0.16
CA ILE A 49 -26.27 0.77 0.83
C ILE A 49 -27.45 -0.12 0.40
N THR A 50 -27.64 -1.25 1.07
CA THR A 50 -28.70 -2.22 0.77
C THR A 50 -30.02 -1.81 1.39
N ARG A 51 -29.98 -0.89 2.37
CA ARG A 51 -31.14 -0.41 3.10
C ARG A 51 -30.93 1.04 3.57
N LYS A 52 -31.90 1.90 3.29
CA LYS A 52 -32.01 3.24 3.86
C LYS A 52 -33.31 3.29 4.64
N GLU A 53 -33.21 3.34 5.96
CA GLU A 53 -34.34 3.60 6.86
C GLU A 53 -34.13 5.00 7.46
N LEU A 54 -35.21 5.79 7.47
CA LEU A 54 -35.25 7.11 8.08
C LEU A 54 -36.14 7.00 9.30
N ASP A 55 -35.52 6.92 10.48
CA ASP A 55 -36.26 7.05 11.74
C ASP A 55 -36.48 8.53 12.05
N TYR A 56 -37.75 8.91 12.13
CA TYR A 56 -38.16 10.21 12.62
C TYR A 56 -38.50 10.08 14.10
N ASP A 57 -37.69 10.66 15.00
CA ASP A 57 -37.89 10.50 16.45
C ASP A 57 -39.07 11.33 17.01
N ALA A 58 -39.72 12.12 16.15
CA ALA A 58 -40.86 12.98 16.45
C ALA A 58 -40.68 13.98 17.62
N VAL A 59 -39.46 14.10 18.17
CA VAL A 59 -39.15 15.07 19.21
C VAL A 59 -39.20 16.46 18.61
N ARG A 60 -40.20 17.22 19.04
CA ARG A 60 -40.34 18.64 18.70
C ARG A 60 -39.42 19.46 19.61
N VAL A 61 -38.30 19.92 19.06
CA VAL A 61 -37.43 20.89 19.72
C VAL A 61 -37.90 22.32 19.39
N PRO A 62 -37.98 23.21 20.39
CA PRO A 62 -38.31 24.61 20.17
C PRO A 62 -37.18 25.31 19.39
N PHE A 63 -37.58 26.18 18.48
CA PHE A 63 -36.68 27.05 17.73
C PHE A 63 -36.06 28.08 18.69
N PRO A 64 -34.73 28.22 18.74
CA PRO A 64 -34.10 29.26 19.53
C PRO A 64 -34.39 30.62 18.88
N VAL A 65 -35.11 31.48 19.60
CA VAL A 65 -35.25 32.90 19.29
C VAL A 65 -34.14 33.67 19.97
N GLN A 66 -33.43 34.51 19.21
CA GLN A 66 -32.39 35.41 19.71
C GLN A 66 -32.99 36.59 20.49
#